data_AF-A0A956CD05-F1
#
_entry.id   AF-A0A956CD05-F1
#
_cell.length_a   1.000
_cell.length_b   1.000
_cell.length_c   1.000
_cell.angle_alpha   90.00
_cell.angle_beta   90.00
_cell.angle_gamma   90.00
#
_symmetry.space_group_name_H-M   'P 1'
#
loop_
_entity.id
_entity.type
_entity.pdbx_description
1 polymer ?
#
loop_
_entity_poly.entity_id
_entity_poly.type
_entity_poly.pdbx_seq_one_letter_code
_entity_poly.pdbx_strand_id
1 'polypeptide(L)'
;MKRLALALLALELSACSTHYTPQRGPRLSIVMEGGSPAYERDGRRYPHGFAGSGLVEAVSDDPEAREAAETYESRMTSGFVLSVLGAACAVGGIVLLSPREDRTDTQTTVGLGALACAVGTTIAGSVVLISAQPYQYDAINIYNDHAERRRFPPAPVYYAPPPPPGRP
;
A
#
# COMPACT_ATOMS: atom_id res chain seq x y z
N MET A 1 36.71 -10.18 -8.25
CA MET A 1 35.36 -10.20 -7.65
C MET A 1 35.09 -8.99 -6.74
N LYS A 2 35.91 -8.68 -5.72
CA LYS A 2 35.68 -7.53 -4.80
C LYS A 2 35.52 -6.16 -5.49
N ARG A 3 36.27 -5.86 -6.55
CA ARG A 3 36.18 -4.59 -7.31
C ARG A 3 34.90 -4.49 -8.16
N LEU A 4 34.36 -5.62 -8.62
CA LEU A 4 33.11 -5.67 -9.39
C LEU A 4 31.91 -5.44 -8.46
N ALA A 5 31.94 -6.04 -7.27
CA ALA A 5 30.92 -5.82 -6.23
C ALA A 5 30.87 -4.36 -5.76
N LEU A 6 32.03 -3.71 -5.63
CA LEU A 6 32.13 -2.29 -5.25
C LEU A 6 31.59 -1.36 -6.36
N ALA A 7 31.84 -1.69 -7.63
CA ALA A 7 31.33 -0.92 -8.77
C ALA A 7 29.80 -1.05 -8.93
N LEU A 8 29.25 -2.25 -8.71
CA LEU A 8 27.80 -2.48 -8.68
C LEU A 8 27.13 -1.72 -7.51
N LEU A 9 27.73 -1.75 -6.32
CA LEU A 9 27.23 -1.02 -5.15
C LEU A 9 27.26 0.51 -5.36
N ALA A 10 28.28 1.04 -6.06
CA ALA A 10 28.37 2.46 -6.38
C ALA A 10 27.34 2.90 -7.43
N LEU A 11 26.96 2.01 -8.36
CA LEU A 11 25.94 2.30 -9.38
C LEU A 11 24.54 2.39 -8.76
N GLU A 12 24.23 1.56 -7.77
CA GLU A 12 22.94 1.58 -7.05
C GLU A 12 22.72 2.88 -6.24
N LEU A 13 23.81 3.53 -5.81
CA LEU A 13 23.75 4.79 -5.04
C LEU A 13 23.54 6.04 -5.90
N SER A 14 23.64 5.92 -7.24
CA SER A 14 23.43 7.04 -8.17
C SER A 14 21.98 7.23 -8.63
N ALA A 15 21.00 6.70 -7.87
CA ALA A 15 19.59 6.88 -8.17
C ALA A 15 19.18 8.35 -7.95
N CYS A 16 19.22 9.15 -9.02
CA CYS A 16 18.65 10.49 -9.02
C CYS A 16 17.13 10.39 -8.79
N SER A 17 16.66 10.71 -7.58
CA SER A 17 15.22 10.80 -7.31
C SER A 17 14.68 12.06 -7.99
N THR A 18 13.75 11.89 -8.93
CA THR A 18 12.98 13.04 -9.44
C THR A 18 11.87 13.35 -8.43
N HIS A 19 11.60 14.64 -8.22
CA HIS A 19 10.48 15.08 -7.40
C HIS A 19 9.44 15.72 -8.32
N TYR A 20 8.25 15.13 -8.38
CA TYR A 20 7.11 15.69 -9.08
C TYR A 20 6.09 16.18 -8.06
N THR A 21 5.79 17.48 -8.08
CA THR A 21 4.67 18.06 -7.33
C THR A 21 3.50 18.26 -8.29
N PRO A 22 2.41 17.49 -8.15
CA PRO A 22 1.21 17.69 -8.95
C PRO A 22 0.64 19.09 -8.74
N GLN A 23 -0.11 19.58 -9.74
CA GLN A 23 -0.80 20.86 -9.62
C GLN A 23 -1.78 20.82 -8.44
N ARG A 24 -1.78 21.86 -7.61
CA ARG A 24 -2.73 22.00 -6.49
C ARG A 24 -4.17 21.93 -7.00
N GLY A 25 -4.98 21.11 -6.34
CA GLY A 25 -6.41 21.00 -6.63
C GLY A 25 -7.12 20.01 -5.71
N PRO A 26 -8.44 19.82 -5.93
CA PRO A 26 -9.28 18.97 -5.09
C PRO A 26 -9.03 17.47 -5.30
N ARG A 27 -8.19 17.11 -6.28
CA ARG A 27 -7.83 15.73 -6.58
C ARG A 27 -6.77 15.25 -5.61
N LEU A 28 -6.92 14.02 -5.16
CA LEU A 28 -5.94 13.31 -4.37
C LEU A 28 -4.85 12.77 -5.29
N SER A 29 -3.59 12.98 -4.88
CA SER A 29 -2.42 12.52 -5.60
C SER A 29 -1.42 11.87 -4.66
N ILE A 30 -0.64 10.90 -5.16
CA ILE A 30 0.47 10.32 -4.43
C ILE A 30 1.73 11.11 -4.78
N VAL A 31 2.42 11.61 -3.77
CA VAL A 31 3.70 12.31 -3.89
C VAL A 31 4.78 11.56 -3.10
N MET A 32 6.03 11.69 -3.51
CA MET A 32 7.17 11.15 -2.76
C MET A 32 7.83 12.28 -1.96
N GLU A 33 7.82 12.15 -0.63
CA GLU A 33 8.44 13.10 0.29
C GLU A 33 9.43 12.35 1.19
N GLY A 34 10.70 12.78 1.15
CA GLY A 34 11.77 12.16 1.96
C GLY A 34 11.98 10.66 1.68
N GLY A 35 11.67 10.19 0.47
CA GLY A 35 11.76 8.77 0.10
C GLY A 35 10.57 7.91 0.55
N SER A 36 9.55 8.52 1.15
CA SER A 36 8.31 7.86 1.54
C SER A 36 7.12 8.38 0.74
N PRO A 37 6.12 7.53 0.42
CA PRO A 37 4.88 8.03 -0.16
C PRO A 37 4.16 8.94 0.83
N ALA A 38 3.47 9.94 0.31
CA ALA A 38 2.48 10.74 1.01
C ALA A 38 1.34 11.04 0.05
N TYR A 39 0.18 11.41 0.60
CA TYR A 39 -0.96 11.84 -0.19
C TYR A 39 -1.07 13.36 -0.11
N GLU A 40 -1.32 14.01 -1.24
CA GLU A 40 -1.53 15.46 -1.29
C GLU A 40 -2.90 15.77 -1.89
N ARG A 41 -3.66 16.63 -1.19
CA ARG A 41 -4.96 17.17 -1.60
C ARG A 41 -5.06 18.61 -1.13
N ASP A 42 -5.50 19.52 -2.01
CA ASP A 42 -5.70 20.94 -1.70
C ASP A 42 -4.47 21.61 -1.05
N GLY A 43 -3.27 21.14 -1.39
CA GLY A 43 -2.00 21.61 -0.83
C GLY A 43 -1.73 21.14 0.61
N ARG A 44 -2.60 20.32 1.21
CA ARG A 44 -2.37 19.62 2.47
C ARG A 44 -1.79 18.24 2.18
N ARG A 45 -0.76 17.88 2.93
CA ARG A 45 -0.12 16.57 2.86
C ARG A 45 -0.57 15.66 4.00
N TYR A 46 -0.75 14.41 3.66
CA TYR A 46 -1.13 13.32 4.54
C TYR A 46 -0.05 12.25 4.42
N PRO A 47 0.91 12.20 5.36
CA PRO A 47 1.96 11.20 5.35
C PRO A 47 1.36 9.80 5.27
N HIS A 48 1.90 8.92 4.42
CA HIS A 48 1.34 7.58 4.25
C HIS A 48 1.22 6.81 5.57
N GLY A 49 2.16 7.05 6.49
CA GLY A 49 2.20 6.40 7.78
C GLY A 49 2.67 4.95 7.69
N PHE A 50 2.68 4.26 8.83
CA PHE A 50 3.22 2.91 8.96
C PHE A 50 2.36 1.80 8.35
N ALA A 51 1.09 2.10 8.04
CA ALA A 51 0.14 1.13 7.49
C ALA A 51 -0.87 1.76 6.52
N GLY A 52 -0.55 2.91 5.90
CA GLY A 52 -1.47 3.58 4.98
C GLY A 52 -2.52 4.47 5.66
N SER A 53 -2.39 4.73 6.96
CA SER A 53 -3.34 5.53 7.75
C SER A 53 -3.57 6.94 7.20
N GLY A 54 -2.56 7.52 6.52
CA GLY A 54 -2.70 8.82 5.87
C GLY A 54 -3.78 8.86 4.79
N LEU A 55 -4.08 7.72 4.14
CA LEU A 55 -5.08 7.67 3.08
C LEU A 55 -6.49 7.89 3.65
N VAL A 56 -6.80 7.26 4.78
CA VAL A 56 -8.11 7.37 5.46
C VAL A 56 -8.41 8.82 5.84
N GLU A 57 -7.40 9.54 6.35
CA GLU A 57 -7.54 10.97 6.64
C GLU A 57 -7.68 11.81 5.35
N ALA A 58 -6.96 11.43 4.30
CA ALA A 58 -6.98 12.16 3.03
C ALA A 58 -8.31 12.05 2.27
N VAL A 59 -9.10 10.99 2.48
CA VAL A 59 -10.43 10.79 1.86
C VAL A 59 -11.58 10.89 2.86
N SER A 60 -11.36 11.48 4.04
CA SER A 60 -12.30 11.41 5.18
C SER A 60 -13.69 12.02 4.95
N ASP A 61 -13.82 12.90 3.95
CA ASP A 61 -15.05 13.59 3.53
C ASP A 61 -15.85 12.81 2.47
N ASP A 62 -15.33 11.68 2.00
CA ASP A 62 -15.96 10.83 1.00
C ASP A 62 -16.16 9.41 1.56
N PRO A 63 -17.38 9.04 2.00
CA PRO A 63 -17.60 7.80 2.73
C PRO A 63 -17.28 6.55 1.92
N GLU A 64 -17.49 6.57 0.60
CA GLU A 64 -17.22 5.43 -0.28
C GLU A 64 -15.70 5.24 -0.50
N ALA A 65 -14.97 6.33 -0.75
CA ALA A 65 -13.51 6.27 -0.84
C ALA A 65 -12.87 5.85 0.49
N ARG A 66 -13.46 6.29 1.62
CA ARG A 66 -13.00 5.95 2.97
C ARG A 66 -13.09 4.46 3.26
N GLU A 67 -14.15 3.78 2.85
CA GLU A 67 -14.29 2.33 3.04
C GLU A 67 -13.17 1.54 2.34
N ALA A 68 -12.82 1.93 1.12
CA ALA A 68 -11.68 1.36 0.40
C ALA A 68 -10.35 1.67 1.11
N ALA A 69 -10.17 2.88 1.62
CA ALA A 69 -8.98 3.28 2.38
C ALA A 69 -8.83 2.51 3.70
N GLU A 70 -9.92 2.27 4.43
CA GLU A 70 -9.91 1.48 5.67
C GLU A 70 -9.60 0.00 5.38
N THR A 71 -10.10 -0.54 4.27
CA THR A 71 -9.74 -1.90 3.81
C THR A 71 -8.26 -1.99 3.45
N TYR A 72 -7.73 -0.96 2.78
CA TYR A 72 -6.31 -0.85 2.48
C TYR A 72 -5.46 -0.84 3.77
N GLU A 73 -5.80 0.02 4.73
CA GLU A 73 -5.10 0.14 6.01
C GLU A 73 -5.13 -1.17 6.81
N SER A 74 -6.29 -1.81 6.88
CA SER A 74 -6.47 -3.09 7.58
C SER A 74 -5.59 -4.19 6.99
N ARG A 75 -5.52 -4.29 5.66
CA ARG A 75 -4.65 -5.26 4.97
C ARG A 75 -3.18 -4.93 5.14
N MET A 76 -2.78 -3.67 5.02
CA MET A 76 -1.40 -3.24 5.27
C MET A 76 -0.97 -3.61 6.69
N THR A 77 -1.81 -3.31 7.69
CA THR A 77 -1.57 -3.63 9.10
C THR A 77 -1.45 -5.13 9.32
N SER A 78 -2.41 -5.91 8.80
CA SER A 78 -2.43 -7.37 8.94
C SER A 78 -1.22 -8.03 8.29
N GLY A 79 -0.89 -7.59 7.07
CA GLY A 79 0.28 -8.07 6.33
C GLY A 79 1.58 -7.75 7.06
N PHE A 80 1.72 -6.54 7.59
CA PHE A 80 2.87 -6.13 8.39
C PHE A 80 3.01 -6.98 9.67
N VAL A 81 1.93 -7.19 10.42
CA VAL A 81 1.93 -8.02 11.63
C VAL A 81 2.37 -9.45 11.31
N LEU A 82 1.87 -10.03 10.22
CA LEU A 82 2.30 -11.35 9.75
C LEU A 82 3.79 -11.40 9.39
N SER A 83 4.31 -10.35 8.75
CA SER A 83 5.74 -10.23 8.44
C SER A 83 6.60 -10.16 9.71
N VAL A 84 6.19 -9.39 10.73
CA VAL A 84 6.90 -9.33 12.03
C VAL A 84 6.88 -10.68 12.74
N LEU A 85 5.73 -11.35 12.75
CA LEU A 85 5.62 -12.70 13.31
C LEU A 85 6.53 -13.69 12.58
N GLY A 86 6.60 -13.60 11.25
CA GLY A 86 7.49 -14.41 10.44
C GLY A 86 8.96 -14.16 10.75
N ALA A 87 9.37 -12.90 10.90
CA ALA A 87 10.73 -12.54 11.31
C ALA A 87 11.07 -13.09 12.71
N ALA A 88 10.15 -12.99 13.67
CA ALA A 88 10.33 -13.55 15.00
C ALA A 88 10.48 -15.08 14.98
N CYS A 89 9.63 -15.77 14.21
CA CYS A 89 9.72 -17.21 13.97
C CYS A 89 11.06 -17.59 13.32
N ALA A 90 11.55 -16.80 12.35
CA ALA A 90 12.83 -17.04 11.68
C ALA A 90 14.00 -16.95 12.65
N VAL A 91 14.07 -15.88 13.44
CA VAL A 91 15.12 -15.69 14.46
C VAL A 91 15.09 -16.83 15.47
N GLY A 92 13.91 -17.18 15.98
CA GLY A 92 13.75 -18.30 16.91
C GLY A 92 14.23 -19.63 16.32
N GLY A 93 13.85 -19.93 15.08
CA GLY A 93 14.31 -21.13 14.37
C GLY A 93 15.82 -21.18 14.17
N ILE A 94 16.44 -20.08 13.74
CA ILE A 94 17.90 -19.98 13.57
C ILE A 94 18.63 -20.19 14.90
N VAL A 95 18.16 -19.56 15.98
CA VAL A 95 18.78 -19.68 17.32
C VAL A 95 18.70 -21.11 17.83
N LEU A 96 17.58 -21.80 17.62
CA LEU A 96 17.41 -23.20 18.06
C LEU A 96 18.22 -24.19 17.22
N LEU A 97 18.40 -23.91 15.93
CA LEU A 97 19.18 -24.76 15.01
C LEU A 97 20.67 -24.41 14.96
N SER A 98 21.10 -23.37 15.67
CA SER A 98 22.51 -22.97 15.73
C SER A 98 23.39 -24.11 16.28
N PRO A 99 24.59 -24.36 15.71
CA PRO A 99 25.54 -25.38 16.17
C PRO A 99 25.76 -25.35 17.68
N ARG A 100 25.46 -26.47 18.37
CA ARG A 100 25.70 -26.69 19.80
C ARG A 100 26.01 -28.17 20.04
N GLU A 101 26.93 -28.48 20.94
CA GLU A 101 27.32 -29.86 21.27
C GLU A 101 26.17 -30.65 21.92
N ASP A 102 25.36 -29.99 22.75
CA ASP A 102 24.28 -30.62 23.51
C ASP A 102 22.89 -30.46 22.87
N ARG A 103 22.81 -30.36 21.53
CA ARG A 103 21.50 -30.16 20.87
C ARG A 103 20.64 -31.41 21.01
N THR A 104 19.40 -31.22 21.46
CA THR A 104 18.40 -32.29 21.55
C THR A 104 17.56 -32.41 20.27
N ASP A 105 16.97 -33.59 20.03
CA ASP A 105 16.02 -33.79 18.94
C ASP A 105 14.82 -32.84 19.07
N THR A 106 14.34 -32.61 20.29
CA THR A 106 13.26 -31.66 20.58
C THR A 106 13.61 -30.24 20.11
N GLN A 107 14.82 -29.76 20.41
CA GLN A 107 15.27 -28.44 19.93
C GLN A 107 15.32 -28.38 18.40
N THR A 108 15.74 -29.46 17.75
CA THR A 108 15.77 -29.55 16.29
C THR A 108 14.36 -29.50 15.70
N THR A 109 13.43 -30.28 16.24
CA THR A 109 12.03 -30.28 15.81
C THR A 109 11.36 -28.92 16.01
N VAL A 110 11.54 -28.30 17.18
CA VAL A 110 10.98 -26.96 17.46
C VAL A 110 11.62 -25.91 16.55
N GLY A 111 12.94 -25.99 16.33
CA GLY A 111 13.65 -25.07 15.43
C GLY A 111 13.16 -25.16 13.99
N LEU A 112 12.97 -26.37 13.46
CA LEU A 112 12.39 -26.59 12.13
C LEU A 112 10.94 -26.10 12.06
N GLY A 113 10.15 -26.35 13.11
CA GLY A 113 8.77 -25.83 13.22
C GLY A 113 8.73 -24.31 13.20
N ALA A 114 9.65 -23.64 13.89
CA ALA A 114 9.77 -22.18 13.88
C ALA A 114 10.18 -21.65 12.49
N LEU A 115 11.08 -22.32 11.77
CA LEU A 115 11.39 -21.96 10.39
C LEU A 115 10.20 -22.16 9.45
N ALA A 116 9.42 -23.24 9.61
CA ALA A 116 8.21 -23.46 8.84
C ALA A 116 7.15 -22.37 9.14
N CYS A 117 6.97 -21.98 10.40
CA CYS A 117 6.16 -20.81 10.79
C CYS A 117 6.63 -19.55 10.06
N ALA A 118 7.94 -19.30 10.05
CA ALA A 118 8.51 -18.10 9.43
C ALA A 118 8.16 -18.02 7.94
N VAL A 119 8.35 -19.12 7.21
CA VAL A 119 8.03 -19.19 5.78
C VAL A 119 6.52 -19.00 5.56
N GLY A 120 5.68 -19.72 6.30
CA GLY A 120 4.22 -19.64 6.14
C GLY A 120 3.66 -18.25 6.40
N THR A 121 4.06 -17.63 7.51
CA THR A 121 3.60 -16.28 7.88
C THR A 121 4.18 -15.20 6.97
N THR A 122 5.43 -15.34 6.49
CA THR A 122 6.01 -14.40 5.51
C THR A 122 5.27 -14.45 4.18
N ILE A 123 4.95 -15.63 3.67
CA ILE A 123 4.16 -15.79 2.43
C ILE A 123 2.75 -15.21 2.63
N ALA A 124 2.07 -15.59 3.71
CA ALA A 124 0.74 -15.08 4.01
C ALA A 124 0.73 -13.55 4.15
N GLY A 125 1.67 -12.97 4.90
CA GLY A 125 1.83 -11.53 5.04
C GLY A 125 2.06 -10.84 3.70
N SER A 126 2.93 -11.40 2.86
CA SER A 126 3.22 -10.86 1.52
C SER A 126 1.98 -10.85 0.62
N VAL A 127 1.20 -11.94 0.62
CA VAL A 127 -0.05 -12.02 -0.15
C VAL A 127 -1.04 -10.96 0.32
N VAL A 128 -1.19 -10.78 1.64
CA VAL A 128 -2.08 -9.75 2.20
C VAL A 128 -1.60 -8.35 1.81
N LEU A 129 -0.31 -8.04 1.93
CA LEU A 129 0.26 -6.73 1.54
C LEU A 129 0.05 -6.43 0.05
N ILE A 130 0.33 -7.39 -0.84
CA ILE A 130 0.12 -7.22 -2.28
C ILE A 130 -1.36 -6.99 -2.57
N SER A 131 -2.24 -7.73 -1.91
CA SER A 131 -3.69 -7.60 -2.07
C SER A 131 -4.26 -6.28 -1.51
N ALA A 132 -3.47 -5.49 -0.78
CA ALA A 132 -3.89 -4.18 -0.30
C ALA A 132 -3.85 -3.13 -1.43
N GLN A 133 -2.90 -3.23 -2.36
CA GLN A 133 -2.67 -2.19 -3.39
C GLN A 133 -3.91 -1.83 -4.23
N PRO A 134 -4.77 -2.78 -4.67
CA PRO A 134 -5.99 -2.43 -5.39
C PRO A 134 -6.89 -1.46 -4.60
N TYR A 135 -7.07 -1.69 -3.30
CA TYR A 135 -7.90 -0.82 -2.44
C TYR A 135 -7.33 0.59 -2.29
N GLN A 136 -6.02 0.75 -2.32
CA GLN A 136 -5.39 2.07 -2.35
C GLN A 136 -5.77 2.82 -3.63
N TYR A 137 -5.69 2.16 -4.78
CA TYR A 137 -6.06 2.76 -6.06
C TYR A 137 -7.56 3.05 -6.14
N ASP A 138 -8.40 2.14 -5.65
CA ASP A 138 -9.84 2.33 -5.61
C ASP A 138 -10.23 3.55 -4.77
N ALA A 139 -9.67 3.69 -3.56
CA ALA A 139 -9.91 4.86 -2.71
C ALA A 139 -9.55 6.18 -3.42
N ILE A 140 -8.39 6.22 -4.10
CA ILE A 140 -7.94 7.40 -4.85
C ILE A 140 -8.85 7.68 -6.05
N ASN A 141 -9.23 6.65 -6.79
CA ASN A 141 -10.06 6.78 -7.99
C ASN A 141 -11.48 7.22 -7.65
N ILE A 142 -12.13 6.56 -6.67
CA ILE A 142 -13.47 6.93 -6.19
C ILE A 142 -13.48 8.39 -5.74
N TYR A 143 -12.52 8.77 -4.89
CA TYR A 143 -12.42 10.14 -4.39
C TYR A 143 -12.22 11.14 -5.55
N ASN A 144 -11.33 10.84 -6.49
CA ASN A 144 -11.07 11.72 -7.63
C ASN A 144 -12.25 11.83 -8.59
N ASP A 145 -12.98 10.74 -8.83
CA ASP A 145 -14.20 10.74 -9.63
C ASP A 145 -15.29 11.59 -8.97
N HIS A 146 -15.44 11.49 -7.65
CA HIS A 146 -16.34 12.36 -6.90
C HIS A 146 -15.90 13.82 -6.93
N ALA A 147 -14.61 14.10 -6.78
CA ALA A 147 -14.08 15.46 -6.90
C ALA A 147 -14.33 16.05 -8.29
N GLU A 148 -14.18 15.26 -9.35
CA GLU A 148 -14.47 15.66 -10.73
C GLU A 148 -15.98 15.91 -10.92
N ARG A 149 -16.84 15.01 -10.43
CA ARG A 149 -18.31 15.19 -10.46
C ARG A 149 -18.77 16.44 -9.70
N ARG A 150 -18.11 16.79 -8.57
CA ARG A 150 -18.38 18.02 -7.81
C ARG A 150 -17.95 19.28 -8.59
N ARG A 151 -16.85 19.20 -9.33
CA ARG A 151 -16.31 20.32 -10.12
C ARG A 151 -17.08 20.55 -11.42
N PHE A 152 -17.47 19.47 -12.09
CA PHE A 152 -18.23 19.47 -13.33
C PHE A 152 -19.48 18.62 -13.13
N PRO A 153 -20.53 19.18 -12.48
CA PRO A 153 -21.79 18.46 -12.35
C PRO A 153 -22.26 18.06 -13.76
N PRO A 154 -22.74 16.81 -13.94
CA PRO A 154 -23.20 16.37 -15.24
C PRO A 154 -24.23 17.36 -15.76
N ALA A 155 -24.11 17.75 -17.04
CA ALA A 155 -25.10 18.60 -17.67
C ALA A 155 -26.48 17.99 -17.42
N PRO A 156 -27.51 18.81 -17.08
CA PRO A 156 -28.85 18.28 -16.94
C PRO A 156 -29.19 17.52 -18.21
N VAL A 157 -29.71 16.29 -18.05
CA VAL A 157 -30.17 15.50 -19.17
C VAL A 157 -31.32 16.28 -19.80
N TYR A 158 -31.02 17.03 -20.86
CA TYR A 158 -32.05 17.64 -21.67
C TYR A 158 -32.71 16.50 -22.43
N TYR A 159 -33.83 16.02 -21.89
CA TYR A 159 -34.75 15.21 -22.68
C TYR A 159 -35.11 16.04 -23.91
N ALA A 160 -34.79 15.53 -25.10
CA ALA A 160 -35.30 16.12 -26.32
C ALA A 160 -36.83 16.22 -26.17
N PRO A 161 -37.44 17.38 -26.47
CA PRO A 161 -38.88 17.48 -26.45
C PRO A 161 -39.45 16.36 -27.33
N PRO A 162 -40.57 15.73 -26.95
CA PRO A 162 -41.19 14.71 -27.77
C PRO A 162 -41.41 15.28 -29.19
N PRO A 163 -41.22 14.45 -30.24
CA PRO A 163 -41.49 14.92 -31.60
C PRO A 163 -42.93 15.45 -31.68
N PRO A 164 -43.18 16.54 -32.43
CA PRO A 164 -44.52 17.05 -32.60
C PRO A 164 -45.44 15.94 -33.15
N PRO A 165 -46.73 15.91 -32.75
CA PRO A 165 -47.67 14.93 -33.29
C PRO A 165 -47.65 15.02 -34.83
N GLY A 166 -47.46 13.88 -35.49
CA GLY A 166 -47.50 13.80 -36.95
C GLY A 166 -48.83 14.37 -37.44
N ARG A 167 -48.78 15.33 -38.37
CA ARG A 167 -50.02 15.78 -39.04
C ARG A 167 -50.56 14.62 -39.88
N PRO A 168 -51.87 14.30 -39.77
CA PRO A 168 -52.51 13.30 -40.61
C PRO A 168 -52.54 13.71 -42.09
#